data_AF-A0A9P7GS34-F1
#
_entry.id   AF-A0A9P7GS34-F1
#
_cell.length_a   1.000
_cell.length_b   1.000
_cell.length_c   1.000
_cell.angle_alpha   90.00
_cell.angle_beta   90.00
_cell.angle_gamma   90.00
#
_symmetry.space_group_name_H-M   'P 1'
#
loop_
_entity.id
_entity.type
_entity.pdbx_description
1 polymer ?
#
loop_
_entity_poly.entity_id
_entity_poly.type
_entity_poly.pdbx_seq_one_letter_code
_entity_poly.pdbx_strand_id
1 'polypeptide(L)'
;MASHIRSIVYTPAWEDLQEMVGPLLAHTTSLISLHGEFEWRTFNGWRTVPMNMSTFRSLAIATGRTLQTLSLELVPQESDALPRSPEPLFTFSALRDLVWKTVEVMGFISDVDVPEDALPALEKLTYCAPDDSVLILLQRIALPKLHTVYFPLPQPGAISFLSRHGVKVTTLKAEDRLGLFGLCPNLSLAMISGFPSFERRHEMITKMILTEE
;
A
#
# COMPACT_ATOMS: atom_id res chain seq x y z
N MET A 1 32.26 -5.18 -8.60
CA MET A 1 31.43 -6.23 -9.23
C MET A 1 30.00 -6.05 -8.74
N ALA A 2 29.05 -5.69 -9.60
CA ALA A 2 27.65 -5.46 -9.22
C ALA A 2 26.90 -6.80 -9.13
N SER A 3 26.29 -7.09 -7.98
CA SER A 3 25.50 -8.31 -7.79
C SER A 3 24.18 -8.20 -8.57
N HIS A 4 23.87 -9.20 -9.39
CA HIS A 4 22.68 -9.24 -10.26
C HIS A 4 21.52 -9.94 -9.56
N ILE A 5 21.12 -9.44 -8.39
CA ILE A 5 19.96 -9.99 -7.69
C ILE A 5 18.69 -9.41 -8.30
N ARG A 6 17.91 -10.25 -8.98
CA ARG A 6 16.66 -9.86 -9.68
C ARG A 6 15.41 -9.94 -8.79
N SER A 7 15.46 -10.80 -7.78
CA SER A 7 14.41 -10.99 -6.79
C SER A 7 15.07 -11.41 -5.49
N ILE A 8 14.70 -10.77 -4.38
CA ILE A 8 15.13 -11.17 -3.04
C ILE A 8 13.92 -11.80 -2.35
N VAL A 9 14.04 -13.09 -2.05
CA VAL A 9 13.16 -13.83 -1.14
C VAL A 9 14.10 -14.47 -0.12
N TYR A 10 14.15 -13.92 1.11
CA TYR A 10 15.24 -14.23 2.06
C TYR A 10 14.78 -15.06 3.28
N THR A 11 15.69 -15.93 3.77
CA THR A 11 15.62 -16.78 4.97
C THR A 11 17.07 -17.01 5.44
N PRO A 12 17.56 -16.72 6.68
CA PRO A 12 16.98 -17.04 8.00
C PRO A 12 17.27 -15.98 9.12
N ALA A 13 17.54 -16.39 10.38
CA ALA A 13 17.41 -15.70 11.68
C ALA A 13 18.02 -14.28 11.84
N TRP A 14 17.39 -13.53 12.74
CA TRP A 14 17.24 -12.06 12.75
C TRP A 14 18.43 -11.23 13.24
N GLU A 15 19.27 -11.73 14.14
CA GLU A 15 20.21 -10.88 14.88
C GLU A 15 21.47 -10.50 14.08
N ASP A 16 21.79 -11.23 13.01
CA ASP A 16 22.98 -10.98 12.18
C ASP A 16 22.70 -10.11 10.92
N LEU A 17 21.45 -9.74 10.65
CA LEU A 17 21.04 -9.26 9.30
C LEU A 17 20.77 -7.77 9.16
N GLN A 18 20.51 -7.03 10.23
CA GLN A 18 20.35 -5.57 10.13
C GLN A 18 21.63 -4.89 9.59
N GLU A 19 22.81 -5.40 9.95
CA GLU A 19 24.09 -4.88 9.46
C GLU A 19 24.41 -5.33 8.02
N MET A 20 23.87 -6.46 7.55
CA MET A 20 24.20 -7.01 6.23
C MET A 20 23.23 -6.61 5.11
N VAL A 21 21.92 -6.60 5.39
CA VAL A 21 20.88 -6.45 4.35
C VAL A 21 20.73 -5.00 3.90
N GLY A 22 20.85 -4.03 4.82
CA GLY A 22 20.80 -2.60 4.49
C GLY A 22 21.84 -2.21 3.42
N PRO A 23 23.13 -2.52 3.63
CA PRO A 23 24.17 -2.29 2.63
C PRO A 23 23.97 -3.11 1.34
N LEU A 24 23.55 -4.37 1.43
CA LEU A 24 23.27 -5.21 0.25
C LEU A 24 22.14 -4.62 -0.63
N LEU A 25 21.05 -4.15 -0.02
CA LEU A 25 19.95 -3.50 -0.74
C LEU A 25 20.36 -2.14 -1.32
N ALA A 26 21.16 -1.36 -0.58
CA ALA A 26 21.70 -0.08 -1.05
C ALA A 26 22.64 -0.23 -2.27
N HIS A 27 23.23 -1.41 -2.46
CA HIS A 27 24.11 -1.71 -3.60
C HIS A 27 23.44 -2.53 -4.72
N THR A 28 22.18 -2.93 -4.54
CA THR A 28 21.45 -3.70 -5.56
C THR A 28 20.71 -2.74 -6.48
N THR A 29 21.19 -2.58 -7.72
CA THR A 29 20.56 -1.68 -8.71
C THR A 29 19.54 -2.38 -9.60
N SER A 30 19.44 -3.71 -9.54
CA SER A 30 18.67 -4.54 -10.50
C SER A 30 17.46 -5.24 -9.89
N LEU A 31 17.00 -4.81 -8.71
CA LEU A 31 15.89 -5.44 -8.01
C LEU A 31 14.56 -5.17 -8.74
N ILE A 32 13.81 -6.21 -9.11
CA ILE A 32 12.55 -6.08 -9.87
C ILE A 32 11.32 -6.17 -8.95
N SER A 33 11.38 -7.02 -7.93
CA SER A 33 10.29 -7.20 -6.96
C SER A 33 10.82 -7.20 -5.53
N LEU A 34 10.11 -6.51 -4.64
CA LEU A 34 10.32 -6.52 -3.20
C LEU A 34 8.99 -6.65 -2.47
N HIS A 35 8.92 -7.63 -1.58
CA HIS A 35 7.85 -7.78 -0.61
C HIS A 35 8.42 -7.55 0.80
N GLY A 36 7.90 -6.59 1.53
CA GLY A 36 8.30 -6.29 2.91
C GLY A 36 7.13 -5.84 3.78
N GLU A 37 7.17 -6.18 5.06
CA GLU A 37 6.48 -5.47 6.12
C GLU A 37 7.52 -4.49 6.68
N PHE A 38 7.18 -3.22 6.75
CA PHE A 38 7.82 -2.25 7.61
C PHE A 38 7.27 -2.41 9.03
N GLU A 39 7.67 -3.48 9.70
CA GLU A 39 7.30 -3.74 11.08
C GLU A 39 8.47 -3.48 12.03
N TRP A 40 8.28 -2.69 13.08
CA TRP A 40 9.08 -2.88 14.31
C TRP A 40 8.44 -4.02 15.15
N ARG A 41 8.19 -5.20 14.50
CA ARG A 41 7.61 -6.49 15.01
C ARG A 41 6.19 -6.44 15.64
N THR A 42 5.33 -7.48 15.65
CA THR A 42 5.41 -8.92 15.29
C THR A 42 4.18 -9.48 14.51
N PHE A 43 4.46 -10.08 13.35
CA PHE A 43 4.08 -11.41 12.80
C PHE A 43 2.68 -12.02 13.01
N ASN A 44 2.00 -12.30 11.89
CA ASN A 44 1.53 -13.65 11.53
C ASN A 44 1.18 -13.79 10.02
N GLY A 45 2.10 -14.37 9.26
CA GLY A 45 1.86 -14.97 7.94
C GLY A 45 2.23 -14.05 6.76
N TRP A 46 3.13 -14.56 5.90
CA TRP A 46 4.01 -13.84 4.96
C TRP A 46 5.27 -13.29 5.65
N ARG A 47 6.45 -13.56 5.09
CA ARG A 47 7.76 -13.29 5.72
C ARG A 47 8.32 -12.00 5.19
N THR A 48 8.71 -11.13 6.10
CA THR A 48 8.85 -9.71 5.83
C THR A 48 10.12 -9.14 6.43
N VAL A 49 10.72 -8.19 5.71
CA VAL A 49 11.98 -7.56 6.11
C VAL A 49 11.66 -6.23 6.77
N PRO A 50 11.71 -6.15 8.11
CA PRO A 50 11.53 -4.89 8.80
C PRO A 50 12.62 -3.90 8.40
N MET A 51 12.19 -2.69 8.07
CA MET A 51 13.03 -1.68 7.46
C MET A 51 12.71 -0.33 8.11
N ASN A 52 13.72 0.45 8.47
CA ASN A 52 13.51 1.82 8.95
C ASN A 52 13.47 2.80 7.76
N MET A 53 13.04 4.04 8.01
CA MET A 53 12.90 5.04 6.94
C MET A 53 14.20 5.39 6.23
N SER A 54 15.35 5.35 6.93
CA SER A 54 16.65 5.59 6.29
C SER A 54 17.01 4.47 5.31
N THR A 55 16.74 3.22 5.67
CA THR A 55 16.93 2.07 4.77
C THR A 55 15.95 2.11 3.62
N PHE A 56 14.70 2.51 3.85
CA PHE A 56 13.72 2.70 2.78
C PHE A 56 14.16 3.77 1.78
N ARG A 57 14.69 4.90 2.27
CA ARG A 57 15.26 5.95 1.42
C ARG A 57 16.44 5.43 0.59
N SER A 58 17.37 4.70 1.20
CA SER A 58 18.51 4.11 0.49
C SER A 58 18.08 3.11 -0.57
N LEU A 59 17.10 2.25 -0.25
CA LEU A 59 16.50 1.33 -1.21
C LEU A 59 15.87 2.08 -2.39
N ALA A 60 15.09 3.12 -2.10
CA ALA A 60 14.38 3.87 -3.12
C ALA A 60 15.36 4.59 -4.08
N ILE A 61 16.45 5.14 -3.55
CA ILE A 61 17.55 5.70 -4.37
C ILE A 61 18.22 4.63 -5.23
N ALA A 62 18.50 3.44 -4.67
CA ALA A 62 19.23 2.38 -5.36
C ALA A 62 18.39 1.66 -6.44
N THR A 63 17.10 1.46 -6.16
CA THR A 63 16.20 0.59 -6.94
C THR A 63 15.06 1.34 -7.61
N GLY A 64 14.95 2.67 -7.42
CA GLY A 64 13.84 3.48 -7.95
C GLY A 64 13.59 3.31 -9.45
N ARG A 65 14.65 3.06 -10.22
CA ARG A 65 14.59 2.89 -11.69
C ARG A 65 14.33 1.46 -12.15
N THR A 66 14.31 0.48 -11.25
CA THR A 66 14.24 -0.95 -11.61
C THR A 66 13.14 -1.71 -10.86
N LEU A 67 12.78 -1.27 -9.66
CA LEU A 67 11.76 -1.92 -8.85
C LEU A 67 10.38 -1.70 -9.48
N GLN A 68 9.72 -2.80 -9.85
CA GLN A 68 8.41 -2.83 -10.49
C GLN A 68 7.29 -3.20 -9.53
N THR A 69 7.59 -3.98 -8.49
CA THR A 69 6.61 -4.41 -7.49
C THR A 69 7.11 -4.08 -6.10
N LEU A 70 6.30 -3.36 -5.34
CA LEU A 70 6.57 -2.96 -3.96
C LEU A 70 5.34 -3.26 -3.10
N SER A 71 5.50 -4.17 -2.15
CA SER A 71 4.49 -4.44 -1.12
C SER A 71 5.03 -4.01 0.22
N LEU A 72 4.29 -3.15 0.90
CA LEU A 72 4.64 -2.47 2.14
C LEU A 72 3.52 -2.66 3.15
N GLU A 73 3.89 -3.06 4.35
CA GLU A 73 2.97 -3.15 5.49
C GLU A 73 3.60 -2.44 6.68
N LEU A 74 3.11 -1.25 7.01
CA LEU A 74 3.71 -0.39 8.02
C LEU A 74 3.04 -0.57 9.37
N VAL A 75 3.86 -0.64 10.41
CA VAL A 75 3.41 -0.75 11.81
C VAL A 75 4.04 0.37 12.63
N PRO A 76 3.28 1.00 13.54
CA PRO A 76 3.80 2.09 14.35
C PRO A 76 4.86 1.54 15.29
N GLN A 77 5.81 2.38 15.64
CA GLN A 77 6.73 2.07 16.71
C GLN A 77 6.30 2.91 17.92
N GLU A 78 6.12 2.28 19.09
CA GLU A 78 5.58 2.90 20.31
C GLU A 78 6.27 4.21 20.73
N SER A 79 7.48 4.49 20.22
CA SER A 79 8.29 5.67 20.57
C SER A 79 8.25 6.83 19.57
N ASP A 80 7.62 6.68 18.40
CA ASP A 80 7.68 7.69 17.34
C ASP A 80 6.45 8.60 17.33
N ALA A 81 6.48 9.65 18.15
CA ALA A 81 5.44 10.67 18.21
C ALA A 81 5.49 11.70 17.05
N LEU A 82 6.42 11.54 16.10
CA LEU A 82 6.65 12.53 15.04
C LEU A 82 5.94 12.15 13.72
N PRO A 83 5.30 13.11 13.05
CA PRO A 83 4.71 12.90 11.73
C PRO A 83 5.74 12.33 10.75
N ARG A 84 5.43 11.18 10.16
CA ARG A 84 6.31 10.51 9.19
C ARG A 84 6.06 11.07 7.78
N SER A 85 7.06 11.05 6.92
CA SER A 85 6.90 11.40 5.50
C SER A 85 7.12 10.15 4.63
N PRO A 86 6.17 9.79 3.74
CA PRO A 86 6.34 8.69 2.81
C PRO A 86 7.15 9.10 1.56
N GLU A 87 7.86 10.24 1.59
CA GLU A 87 8.64 10.81 0.48
C GLU A 87 9.42 9.78 -0.36
N PRO A 88 10.16 8.80 0.22
CA PRO A 88 10.91 7.85 -0.60
C PRO A 88 10.06 7.03 -1.58
N LEU A 89 8.78 6.80 -1.27
CA LEU A 89 7.83 6.12 -2.16
C LEU A 89 7.75 6.80 -3.53
N PHE A 90 7.88 8.12 -3.60
CA PHE A 90 7.68 8.87 -4.84
C PHE A 90 8.91 8.87 -5.76
N THR A 91 10.00 8.22 -5.35
CA THR A 91 11.23 8.10 -6.17
C THR A 91 11.25 6.88 -7.10
N PHE A 92 10.30 5.95 -6.96
CA PHE A 92 10.25 4.72 -7.76
C PHE A 92 9.62 4.95 -9.15
N SER A 93 10.43 5.37 -10.13
CA SER A 93 9.97 5.66 -11.49
C SER A 93 9.57 4.42 -12.31
N ALA A 94 10.05 3.23 -11.94
CA ALA A 94 9.70 1.97 -12.61
C ALA A 94 8.58 1.18 -11.93
N LEU A 95 8.04 1.68 -10.81
CA LEU A 95 7.05 0.96 -10.02
C LEU A 95 5.73 0.82 -10.77
N ARG A 96 5.25 -0.41 -10.90
CA ARG A 96 3.98 -0.79 -11.55
C ARG A 96 2.93 -1.24 -10.54
N ASP A 97 3.34 -1.99 -9.54
CA ASP A 97 2.47 -2.58 -8.53
C ASP A 97 2.84 -2.05 -7.14
N LEU A 98 1.92 -1.31 -6.51
CA LEU A 98 2.05 -0.86 -5.13
C LEU A 98 0.98 -1.54 -4.26
N VAL A 99 1.43 -2.25 -3.23
CA VAL A 99 0.58 -2.69 -2.12
C VAL A 99 0.98 -1.89 -0.90
N TRP A 100 0.10 -1.02 -0.43
CA TRP A 100 0.29 -0.21 0.75
C TRP A 100 -0.66 -0.69 1.83
N LYS A 101 -0.12 -1.17 2.96
CA LYS A 101 -0.90 -1.58 4.11
C LYS A 101 -0.41 -0.92 5.38
N THR A 102 -1.31 -0.60 6.28
CA THR A 102 -0.94 -0.22 7.64
C THR A 102 -1.93 -0.83 8.63
N VAL A 103 -1.45 -1.23 9.81
CA VAL A 103 -2.30 -1.82 10.85
C VAL A 103 -3.00 -0.76 11.71
N GLU A 104 -2.40 0.42 11.80
CA GLU A 104 -2.83 1.54 12.63
C GLU A 104 -2.68 2.86 11.86
N VAL A 105 -3.24 3.93 12.43
CA VAL A 105 -3.15 5.29 11.89
C VAL A 105 -1.72 5.78 12.00
N MET A 106 -1.07 6.08 10.87
CA MET A 106 0.33 6.48 10.83
C MET A 106 0.55 7.98 10.95
N GLY A 107 -0.48 8.79 10.66
CA GLY A 107 -0.40 10.25 10.73
C GLY A 107 0.67 10.84 9.80
N PHE A 108 0.79 10.33 8.56
CA PHE A 108 1.75 10.87 7.61
C PHE A 108 1.46 12.36 7.31
N ILE A 109 2.52 13.13 7.10
CA ILE A 109 2.42 14.52 6.67
C ILE A 109 1.81 14.53 5.27
N SER A 110 0.57 15.01 5.15
CA SER A 110 -0.14 15.10 3.87
C SER A 110 0.27 16.32 3.03
N ASP A 111 0.98 17.28 3.63
CA ASP A 111 1.43 18.53 2.99
C ASP A 111 2.91 18.51 2.56
N VAL A 112 3.43 17.32 2.28
CA VAL A 112 4.73 17.18 1.66
C VAL A 112 4.62 17.55 0.18
N ASP A 113 5.59 18.32 -0.31
CA ASP A 113 5.76 18.58 -1.74
C ASP A 113 6.13 17.27 -2.45
N VAL A 114 5.15 16.68 -3.15
CA VAL A 114 5.34 15.49 -3.97
C VAL A 114 5.34 15.92 -5.45
N PRO A 115 6.35 15.50 -6.25
CA PRO A 115 6.36 15.78 -7.68
C PRO A 115 5.09 15.25 -8.35
N GLU A 116 4.45 16.08 -9.19
CA GLU A 116 3.21 15.68 -9.87
C GLU A 116 3.42 14.45 -10.77
N ASP A 117 4.61 14.28 -11.33
CA ASP A 117 4.99 13.17 -12.21
C ASP A 117 5.58 11.95 -11.47
N ALA A 118 5.44 11.90 -10.14
CA ALA A 118 5.85 10.73 -9.35
C ALA A 118 5.06 9.48 -9.75
N LEU A 119 5.73 8.32 -9.66
CA LEU A 119 5.17 6.99 -9.99
C LEU A 119 4.56 6.88 -11.41
N PRO A 120 5.27 7.32 -12.47
CA PRO A 120 4.74 7.40 -13.83
C PRO A 120 4.39 6.03 -14.45
N ALA A 121 4.94 4.95 -13.90
CA ALA A 121 4.72 3.59 -14.36
C ALA A 121 3.63 2.83 -13.58
N LEU A 122 3.00 3.45 -12.57
CA LEU A 122 2.09 2.73 -11.67
C LEU A 122 0.82 2.30 -12.40
N GLU A 123 0.58 0.99 -12.43
CA GLU A 123 -0.53 0.32 -13.10
C GLU A 123 -1.57 -0.17 -12.09
N LYS A 124 -1.11 -0.57 -10.89
CA LYS A 124 -1.93 -1.19 -9.85
C LYS A 124 -1.64 -0.63 -8.46
N LEU A 125 -2.73 -0.28 -7.77
CA LEU A 125 -2.71 0.15 -6.37
C LEU A 125 -3.58 -0.79 -5.52
N THR A 126 -3.02 -1.32 -4.44
CA THR A 126 -3.78 -1.95 -3.35
C THR A 126 -3.55 -1.14 -2.08
N TYR A 127 -4.61 -0.59 -1.50
CA TYR A 127 -4.52 0.31 -0.35
C TYR A 127 -5.34 -0.22 0.82
N CYS A 128 -4.65 -0.59 1.90
CA CYS A 128 -5.22 -1.22 3.08
C CYS A 128 -4.69 -0.54 4.35
N ALA A 129 -5.12 0.69 4.60
CA ALA A 129 -4.77 1.45 5.79
C ALA A 129 -6.05 1.92 6.50
N PRO A 130 -6.04 2.15 7.83
CA PRO A 130 -7.15 2.78 8.53
C PRO A 130 -7.21 4.31 8.31
N ASP A 131 -6.18 4.93 7.73
CA ASP A 131 -6.16 6.37 7.43
C ASP A 131 -5.88 6.67 5.95
N ASP A 132 -6.27 7.86 5.50
CA ASP A 132 -6.19 8.29 4.09
C ASP A 132 -4.93 9.10 3.75
N SER A 133 -3.97 9.27 4.68
CA SER A 133 -2.89 10.26 4.52
C SER A 133 -2.04 10.04 3.27
N VAL A 134 -1.71 8.79 2.96
CA VAL A 134 -0.96 8.43 1.75
C VAL A 134 -1.85 8.48 0.52
N LEU A 135 -3.14 8.14 0.65
CA LEU A 135 -4.10 8.24 -0.44
C LEU A 135 -4.31 9.70 -0.89
N ILE A 136 -4.29 10.66 0.06
CA ILE A 136 -4.31 12.10 -0.21
C ILE A 136 -3.08 12.53 -1.00
N LEU A 137 -1.90 12.01 -0.68
CA LEU A 137 -0.68 12.30 -1.45
C LEU A 137 -0.77 11.69 -2.86
N LEU A 138 -1.24 10.44 -2.98
CA LEU A 138 -1.46 9.78 -4.27
C LEU A 138 -2.54 10.47 -5.12
N GLN A 139 -3.48 11.18 -4.49
CA GLN A 139 -4.43 12.03 -5.20
C GLN A 139 -3.75 13.27 -5.81
N ARG A 140 -2.65 13.78 -5.25
CA ARG A 140 -1.97 14.99 -5.75
C ARG A 140 -1.11 14.73 -6.99
N ILE A 141 -0.65 13.50 -7.17
CA ILE A 141 0.19 13.09 -8.31
C ILE A 141 -0.65 12.64 -9.51
N ALA A 142 -0.08 12.75 -10.71
CA ALA A 142 -0.64 12.20 -11.93
C ALA A 142 -0.24 10.74 -12.09
N LEU A 143 -1.23 9.84 -12.12
CA LEU A 143 -1.03 8.42 -12.34
C LEU A 143 -1.54 8.06 -13.75
N PRO A 144 -0.72 8.20 -14.81
CA PRO A 144 -1.19 8.04 -16.20
C PRO A 144 -1.52 6.59 -16.57
N LYS A 145 -0.85 5.61 -15.94
CA LYS A 145 -1.02 4.19 -16.24
C LYS A 145 -1.92 3.45 -15.27
N LEU A 146 -2.43 4.10 -14.23
CA LEU A 146 -3.22 3.43 -13.22
C LEU A 146 -4.54 2.94 -13.82
N HIS A 147 -4.76 1.64 -13.78
CA HIS A 147 -6.01 1.03 -14.26
C HIS A 147 -6.59 -0.01 -13.29
N THR A 148 -5.82 -0.44 -12.28
CA THR A 148 -6.28 -1.40 -11.26
C THR A 148 -6.20 -0.79 -9.87
N VAL A 149 -7.31 -0.77 -9.15
CA VAL A 149 -7.38 -0.22 -7.78
C VAL A 149 -8.12 -1.17 -6.85
N TYR A 150 -7.53 -1.47 -5.70
CA TYR A 150 -8.11 -2.34 -4.67
C TYR A 150 -8.15 -1.65 -3.31
N PHE A 151 -9.36 -1.49 -2.77
CA PHE A 151 -9.68 -1.01 -1.42
C PHE A 151 -10.37 -2.13 -0.63
N PRO A 152 -9.63 -3.06 0.00
CA PRO A 152 -10.20 -4.17 0.77
C PRO A 152 -10.99 -3.74 2.01
N LEU A 153 -10.74 -2.53 2.51
CA LEU A 153 -11.45 -1.92 3.65
C LEU A 153 -12.14 -0.63 3.19
N PRO A 154 -13.19 -0.15 3.88
CA PRO A 154 -13.74 1.20 3.66
C PRO A 154 -12.64 2.26 3.78
N GLN A 155 -12.51 3.11 2.77
CA GLN A 155 -11.54 4.22 2.74
C GLN A 155 -12.30 5.52 2.48
N PRO A 156 -12.42 6.42 3.47
CA PRO A 156 -13.09 7.71 3.26
C PRO A 156 -12.46 8.52 2.12
N GLY A 157 -11.14 8.45 1.97
CA GLY A 157 -10.37 9.13 0.92
C GLY A 157 -10.50 8.52 -0.48
N ALA A 158 -11.13 7.34 -0.62
CA ALA A 158 -11.28 6.70 -1.93
C ALA A 158 -12.13 7.53 -2.90
N ILE A 159 -13.13 8.25 -2.41
CA ILE A 159 -13.97 9.12 -3.26
C ILE A 159 -13.10 10.20 -3.90
N SER A 160 -12.31 10.92 -3.10
CA SER A 160 -11.46 12.01 -3.57
C SER A 160 -10.37 11.51 -4.54
N PHE A 161 -9.78 10.35 -4.23
CA PHE A 161 -8.80 9.70 -5.10
C PHE A 161 -9.40 9.27 -6.45
N LEU A 162 -10.53 8.56 -6.42
CA LEU A 162 -11.20 8.08 -7.64
C LEU A 162 -11.86 9.21 -8.44
N SER A 163 -12.23 10.33 -7.82
CA SER A 163 -12.70 11.50 -8.56
C SER A 163 -11.63 12.05 -9.52
N ARG A 164 -10.34 11.92 -9.17
CA ARG A 164 -9.23 12.32 -10.06
C ARG A 164 -8.82 11.22 -11.02
N HIS A 165 -8.72 9.98 -10.54
CA HIS A 165 -8.09 8.88 -11.30
C HIS A 165 -9.06 7.86 -11.87
N GLY A 166 -10.31 7.84 -11.42
CA GLY A 166 -11.31 6.82 -11.71
C GLY A 166 -11.64 6.66 -13.20
N VAL A 167 -11.52 7.72 -13.99
CA VAL A 167 -11.71 7.65 -15.45
C VAL A 167 -10.78 6.66 -16.14
N LYS A 168 -9.61 6.36 -15.56
CA LYS A 168 -8.64 5.41 -16.13
C LYS A 168 -8.79 4.00 -15.58
N VAL A 169 -9.55 3.84 -14.49
CA VAL A 169 -9.69 2.58 -13.77
C VAL A 169 -10.61 1.65 -14.53
N THR A 170 -10.09 0.48 -14.91
CA THR A 170 -10.83 -0.60 -15.57
C THR A 170 -11.15 -1.74 -14.62
N THR A 171 -10.37 -1.87 -13.53
CA THR A 171 -10.58 -2.87 -12.50
C THR A 171 -10.63 -2.21 -11.12
N LEU A 172 -11.78 -2.33 -10.44
CA LEU A 172 -11.97 -1.82 -9.07
C LEU A 172 -12.47 -2.94 -8.15
N LYS A 173 -11.76 -3.16 -7.05
CA LYS A 173 -12.26 -3.95 -5.91
C LYS A 173 -12.48 -3.01 -4.72
N ALA A 174 -13.71 -2.83 -4.29
CA ALA A 174 -14.03 -1.97 -3.16
C ALA A 174 -15.36 -2.35 -2.52
N GLU A 175 -15.63 -1.85 -1.31
CA GLU A 175 -16.96 -1.92 -0.73
C GLU A 175 -17.85 -0.82 -1.33
N ASP A 176 -18.99 -1.20 -1.91
CA ASP A 176 -19.86 -0.28 -2.66
C ASP A 176 -20.89 0.45 -1.80
N ARG A 177 -20.48 0.88 -0.61
CA ARG A 177 -21.32 1.76 0.24
C ARG A 177 -21.21 3.23 -0.13
N LEU A 178 -20.20 3.58 -0.93
CA LEU A 178 -19.79 4.97 -1.21
C LEU A 178 -20.00 5.37 -2.68
N GLY A 179 -20.67 4.54 -3.49
CA GLY A 179 -20.91 4.82 -4.91
C GLY A 179 -19.63 4.89 -5.75
N LEU A 180 -18.59 4.16 -5.35
CA LEU A 180 -17.24 4.26 -5.93
C LEU A 180 -17.21 3.82 -7.40
N PHE A 181 -18.07 2.87 -7.80
CA PHE A 181 -18.15 2.44 -9.19
C PHE A 181 -18.66 3.55 -10.12
N GLY A 182 -19.49 4.47 -9.61
CA GLY A 182 -19.95 5.63 -10.38
C GLY A 182 -18.84 6.60 -10.76
N LEU A 183 -17.71 6.57 -10.06
CA LEU A 183 -16.53 7.40 -10.34
C LEU A 183 -15.60 6.78 -11.40
N CYS A 184 -15.88 5.53 -11.82
CA CYS A 184 -15.02 4.78 -12.72
C CYS A 184 -15.80 4.36 -13.98
N PRO A 185 -16.05 5.27 -14.94
CA PRO A 185 -16.90 5.01 -16.10
C PRO A 185 -16.38 3.92 -17.05
N ASN A 186 -15.07 3.61 -17.00
CA ASN A 186 -14.41 2.64 -17.87
C ASN A 186 -14.22 1.27 -17.21
N LEU A 187 -14.97 0.96 -16.15
CA LEU A 187 -14.89 -0.34 -15.47
C LEU A 187 -15.28 -1.49 -16.39
N SER A 188 -14.34 -2.41 -16.59
CA SER A 188 -14.58 -3.74 -17.15
C SER A 188 -14.80 -4.80 -16.08
N LEU A 189 -14.23 -4.58 -14.88
CA LEU A 189 -14.29 -5.54 -13.78
C LEU A 189 -14.52 -4.81 -12.45
N ALA A 190 -15.65 -5.11 -11.81
CA ALA A 190 -16.02 -4.63 -10.50
C ALA A 190 -16.09 -5.81 -9.53
N MET A 191 -15.39 -5.71 -8.39
CA MET A 191 -15.45 -6.69 -7.31
C MET A 191 -15.92 -6.00 -6.03
N ILE A 192 -17.03 -6.45 -5.48
CA ILE A 192 -17.56 -5.88 -4.24
C ILE A 192 -16.93 -6.62 -3.06
N SER A 193 -16.14 -5.92 -2.25
CA SER A 193 -15.66 -6.44 -0.95
C SER A 193 -16.69 -6.16 0.14
N GLY A 194 -16.89 -7.11 1.07
CA GLY A 194 -17.71 -6.85 2.25
C GLY A 194 -19.21 -7.07 2.07
N PHE A 195 -19.65 -8.12 1.36
CA PHE A 195 -20.88 -8.75 1.84
C PHE A 195 -20.58 -9.29 3.24
N PRO A 196 -21.31 -8.86 4.30
CA PRO A 196 -21.20 -9.57 5.56
C PRO A 196 -21.44 -11.04 5.26
N SER A 197 -20.55 -11.90 5.74
CA SER A 197 -20.80 -13.33 5.78
C SER A 197 -22.22 -13.55 6.31
N PHE A 198 -22.89 -14.58 5.80
CA PHE A 198 -24.25 -15.00 6.15
C PHE A 198 -24.53 -15.06 7.68
N GLU A 199 -23.48 -15.01 8.51
CA GLU A 199 -23.51 -14.98 9.97
C GLU A 199 -24.18 -13.73 10.57
N ARG A 200 -24.09 -12.54 9.95
CA ARG A 200 -24.81 -11.36 10.49
C ARG A 200 -26.31 -11.34 10.20
N ARG A 201 -26.81 -12.13 9.23
CA ARG A 201 -28.27 -12.31 9.07
C ARG A 201 -28.86 -13.15 10.19
N HIS A 202 -28.12 -14.10 10.75
CA HIS A 202 -28.59 -14.87 11.90
C HIS A 202 -28.66 -14.00 13.16
N GLU A 203 -27.66 -13.15 13.42
CA GLU A 203 -27.69 -12.29 14.60
C GLU A 203 -28.79 -11.22 14.54
N MET A 204 -29.12 -10.73 13.34
CA MET A 204 -30.17 -9.73 13.14
C MET A 204 -31.58 -10.34 13.21
N ILE A 205 -31.76 -11.58 12.75
CA ILE A 205 -33.02 -12.34 12.91
C ILE A 205 -33.21 -12.75 14.38
N THR A 206 -32.16 -13.20 15.07
CA THR A 206 -32.26 -13.56 16.50
C THR A 206 -32.56 -12.35 17.38
N LYS A 207 -32.05 -11.15 17.05
CA LYS A 207 -32.41 -9.93 17.79
C LYS A 207 -33.83 -9.42 17.51
N MET A 208 -34.38 -9.65 16.32
CA MET A 208 -35.79 -9.35 16.03
C MET A 208 -36.75 -10.32 16.70
N ILE A 209 -36.38 -11.59 16.86
CA ILE A 209 -37.23 -12.59 17.56
C ILE A 209 -37.21 -12.38 19.08
N LEU A 210 -36.13 -11.82 19.65
CA LEU A 210 -35.98 -11.59 21.10
C LEU A 210 -36.43 -10.20 21.58
N THR A 211 -37.04 -9.38 20.71
CA THR A 211 -37.62 -8.08 21.09
C THR A 211 -39.14 -8.01 20.94
N GLU A 212 -39.78 -9.14 20.62
CA GLU A 212 -41.25 -9.32 20.68
C GLU A 212 -41.65 -10.22 21.87
N GLU A 213 -41.12 -9.95 23.07
CA GLU A 213 -41.72 -10.36 24.35
C GLU A 213 -42.05 -9.14 25.22
#